data_AF-A0AB39XWU1-F1
#
_entry.id   AF-A0AB39XWU1-F1
#
_cell.length_a   1.000
_cell.length_b   1.000
_cell.length_c   1.000
_cell.angle_alpha   90.00
_cell.angle_beta   90.00
_cell.angle_gamma   90.00
#
_symmetry.space_group_name_H-M   'P 1'
#
loop_
_entity.id
_entity.type
_entity.pdbx_description
1 polymer ?
#
loop_
_entity_poly.entity_id
_entity_poly.type
_entity_poly.pdbx_seq_one_letter_code
_entity_poly.pdbx_strand_id
1 'polypeptide(L)'
;MYECDTVRTEGLIVPPGGGRTIKTAAQEVTFKVTGAHSAVASTFEVTVPPGFDVGAHAHSRSEELFYLIEGELDVMAFEPKVRTRDDWREWESPSGRRHVRATAGTMILVPPGCPHAFANPTGSPARMLLQAAPPPDHERYFEELLELLNSGGEIDQSAVERLRIRYDIEQLTPLRHIPPQAVPAPAVPASAASQEAAPVKEAVRPPTAETAAALPHARSGEPLGPAGPTTVHYWPVEHLDALDFDPLLHRLVREEPVALVRMRYGEGHAWLVTRYEYVKEVTSDPRFSRALTVDRPVTGMTPHNVAPARGIGRTDAPDHTRLRRLVAQAFNRKRAAALRAETEATVERLVDTMMSRPAPADLAEYVSGPLPERVIGKLLGVPRADLGRLQQWRAVILSTDVPVTQTSTVKSDIAAYFRQLADHRLREPGDDLFSELAAAEARGDLSRAELVSLSVMIVLNALDQVRNQCTSMVYALLTHPEQLAALQADPGLLPSAVEELLRFIPQRCGVGMPRIATEDVTVGGVTIPAGDAVYVSYLAADRDPAVFTHPDRLDLTRTEAPNLAFGHGPHYCLGAALTRIQCHAVLSTLLRKAPGLRLAVPPEEVRWRRGTINRGPEALPLAW
;
A
#
# COMPACT_ATOMS: atom_id res chain seq x y z
N MET A 1 -16.35 -33.44 -9.99
CA MET A 1 -17.41 -32.66 -10.66
C MET A 1 -17.67 -31.46 -9.79
N TYR A 2 -17.23 -30.28 -10.22
CA TYR A 2 -17.56 -29.03 -9.54
C TYR A 2 -18.91 -28.59 -10.11
N GLU A 3 -19.94 -28.55 -9.27
CA GLU A 3 -21.20 -27.90 -9.64
C GLU A 3 -20.89 -26.43 -9.93
N CYS A 4 -21.29 -26.03 -11.13
CA CYS A 4 -21.16 -24.67 -11.62
C CYS A 4 -22.17 -23.84 -10.82
N ASP A 5 -21.67 -23.02 -9.89
CA ASP A 5 -22.46 -22.04 -9.15
C ASP A 5 -23.20 -21.17 -10.16
N THR A 6 -24.53 -21.22 -10.11
CA THR A 6 -25.39 -20.46 -10.99
C THR A 6 -25.10 -18.98 -10.81
N VAL A 7 -24.79 -18.28 -11.90
CA VAL A 7 -24.67 -16.83 -11.94
C VAL A 7 -25.97 -16.25 -11.38
N ARG A 8 -25.90 -15.62 -10.20
CA ARG A 8 -27.03 -14.95 -9.56
C ARG A 8 -27.46 -13.78 -10.44
N THR A 9 -28.56 -13.95 -11.15
CA THR A 9 -29.10 -12.95 -12.09
C THR A 9 -30.22 -12.12 -11.48
N GLU A 10 -30.66 -12.42 -10.26
CA GLU A 10 -31.73 -11.71 -9.54
C GLU A 10 -31.21 -11.02 -8.28
N GLY A 11 -31.72 -9.81 -8.00
CA GLY A 11 -31.41 -9.04 -6.80
C GLY A 11 -32.25 -9.45 -5.58
N LEU A 12 -31.81 -9.08 -4.37
CA LEU A 12 -32.52 -9.37 -3.12
C LEU A 12 -33.37 -8.17 -2.67
N ILE A 13 -34.65 -8.40 -2.38
CA ILE A 13 -35.55 -7.42 -1.76
C ILE A 13 -36.01 -7.99 -0.41
N VAL A 14 -35.73 -7.27 0.68
CA VAL A 14 -36.18 -7.65 2.03
C VAL A 14 -37.18 -6.62 2.55
N PRO A 15 -38.46 -6.97 2.70
CA PRO A 15 -39.46 -6.02 3.20
C PRO A 15 -39.25 -5.70 4.70
N PRO A 16 -39.89 -4.64 5.22
CA PRO A 16 -39.93 -4.38 6.67
C PRO A 16 -40.41 -5.62 7.44
N GLY A 17 -39.75 -5.95 8.55
CA GLY A 17 -40.01 -7.18 9.31
C GLY A 17 -39.55 -8.48 8.64
N GLY A 18 -39.09 -8.45 7.38
CA GLY A 18 -38.47 -9.58 6.71
C GLY A 18 -37.02 -9.82 7.18
N GLY A 19 -36.56 -11.06 7.01
CA GLY A 19 -35.26 -11.54 7.50
C GLY A 19 -35.40 -12.60 8.59
N ARG A 20 -34.28 -13.19 9.00
CA ARG A 20 -34.26 -14.15 10.13
C ARG A 20 -33.87 -13.40 11.40
N THR A 21 -34.68 -13.50 12.45
CA THR A 21 -34.46 -12.79 13.70
C THR A 21 -33.91 -13.71 14.78
N ILE A 22 -32.84 -13.26 15.44
CA ILE A 22 -32.30 -13.81 16.67
C ILE A 22 -32.69 -12.89 17.83
N LYS A 23 -33.29 -13.46 18.87
CA LYS A 23 -33.67 -12.74 20.10
C LYS A 23 -32.88 -13.29 21.28
N THR A 24 -32.23 -12.40 22.02
CA THR A 24 -31.57 -12.70 23.29
C THR A 24 -32.22 -11.86 24.40
N ALA A 25 -31.91 -12.14 25.66
CA ALA A 25 -32.34 -11.29 26.78
C ALA A 25 -31.77 -9.85 26.73
N ALA A 26 -30.76 -9.62 25.88
CA ALA A 26 -30.01 -8.37 25.81
C ALA A 26 -30.30 -7.55 24.53
N GLN A 27 -30.67 -8.19 23.42
CA GLN A 27 -30.91 -7.53 22.14
C GLN A 27 -31.68 -8.42 21.14
N GLU A 28 -32.31 -7.79 20.17
CA GLU A 28 -32.96 -8.43 19.02
C GLU A 28 -32.26 -8.02 17.73
N VAL A 29 -31.81 -9.00 16.95
CA VAL A 29 -31.02 -8.81 15.71
C VAL A 29 -31.70 -9.55 14.56
N THR A 30 -32.07 -8.82 13.51
CA THR A 30 -32.70 -9.39 12.30
C THR A 30 -31.72 -9.36 11.13
N PHE A 31 -31.39 -10.53 10.59
CA PHE A 31 -30.47 -10.72 9.49
C PHE A 31 -31.19 -10.37 8.18
N LYS A 32 -30.81 -9.26 7.55
CA LYS A 32 -31.38 -8.77 6.29
C LYS A 32 -30.60 -9.29 5.10
N VAL A 33 -29.28 -9.12 5.13
CA VAL A 33 -28.35 -9.57 4.10
C VAL A 33 -27.26 -10.39 4.78
N THR A 34 -26.86 -11.50 4.19
CA THR A 34 -25.86 -12.41 4.76
C THR A 34 -24.80 -12.77 3.72
N GLY A 35 -23.77 -13.52 4.11
CA GLY A 35 -22.78 -14.11 3.21
C GLY A 35 -23.40 -15.05 2.17
N ALA A 36 -24.58 -15.58 2.46
CA ALA A 36 -25.38 -16.31 1.48
C ALA A 36 -25.99 -15.40 0.40
N HIS A 37 -25.97 -14.08 0.55
CA HIS A 37 -26.56 -13.10 -0.37
C HIS A 37 -25.51 -12.16 -0.98
N SER A 38 -24.56 -11.67 -0.18
CA SER A 38 -23.55 -10.68 -0.55
C SER A 38 -22.15 -11.16 -0.17
N ALA A 39 -21.19 -10.99 -1.07
CA ALA A 39 -19.77 -11.22 -0.78
C ALA A 39 -19.10 -10.01 -0.09
N VAL A 40 -19.80 -8.88 0.02
CA VAL A 40 -19.23 -7.61 0.48
C VAL A 40 -19.46 -7.41 1.98
N ALA A 41 -20.69 -7.58 2.45
CA ALA A 41 -21.06 -7.32 3.83
C ALA A 41 -22.36 -8.04 4.22
N SER A 42 -22.47 -8.38 5.51
CA SER A 42 -23.72 -8.76 6.15
C SER A 42 -24.44 -7.49 6.62
N THR A 43 -25.77 -7.47 6.55
CA THR A 43 -26.60 -6.37 7.04
C THR A 43 -27.62 -6.88 8.03
N PHE A 44 -27.68 -6.24 9.18
CA PHE A 44 -28.55 -6.57 10.30
C PHE A 44 -29.40 -5.35 10.66
N GLU A 45 -30.64 -5.59 11.06
CA GLU A 45 -31.46 -4.62 11.77
C GLU A 45 -31.44 -4.97 13.26
N VAL A 46 -30.91 -4.08 14.08
CA VAL A 46 -30.67 -4.28 15.51
C VAL A 46 -31.63 -3.42 16.31
N THR A 47 -32.37 -4.03 17.24
CA THR A 47 -33.17 -3.34 18.26
C THR A 47 -32.42 -3.34 19.58
N VAL A 48 -32.08 -2.15 20.06
CA VAL A 48 -31.31 -1.92 21.28
C VAL A 48 -32.26 -1.54 22.42
N PRO A 49 -32.45 -2.39 23.44
CA PRO A 49 -33.41 -2.10 24.51
C PRO A 49 -32.92 -1.01 25.47
N PRO A 50 -33.82 -0.38 26.24
CA PRO A 50 -33.47 0.56 27.30
C PRO A 50 -32.40 0.02 28.26
N GLY A 51 -31.36 0.81 28.53
CA GLY A 51 -30.31 0.45 29.49
C GLY A 51 -29.29 -0.58 28.99
N PHE A 52 -29.33 -0.95 27.70
CA PHE A 52 -28.29 -1.76 27.07
C PHE A 52 -27.05 -0.93 26.73
N ASP A 53 -25.87 -1.48 27.01
CA ASP A 53 -24.56 -0.91 26.70
C ASP A 53 -23.66 -2.03 26.18
N VAL A 54 -23.24 -1.94 24.92
CA VAL A 54 -22.40 -2.97 24.30
C VAL A 54 -20.99 -3.00 24.89
N GLY A 55 -20.57 -1.92 25.55
CA GLY A 55 -19.20 -1.66 25.96
C GLY A 55 -18.30 -1.30 24.78
N ALA A 56 -17.23 -0.54 25.03
CA ALA A 56 -16.25 -0.27 23.99
C ALA A 56 -15.54 -1.56 23.57
N HIS A 57 -15.42 -1.72 22.26
CA HIS A 57 -14.73 -2.83 21.64
C HIS A 57 -14.09 -2.37 20.33
N ALA A 58 -13.18 -3.19 19.82
CA ALA A 58 -12.52 -2.97 18.54
C ALA A 58 -12.44 -4.28 17.76
N HIS A 59 -12.44 -4.14 16.44
CA HIS A 59 -12.19 -5.25 15.51
C HIS A 59 -10.85 -5.05 14.82
N SER A 60 -10.03 -6.08 14.68
CA SER A 60 -8.73 -5.94 14.02
C SER A 60 -8.82 -6.05 12.49
N ARG A 61 -9.89 -6.67 11.98
CA ARG A 61 -10.13 -6.94 10.56
C ARG A 61 -11.47 -6.40 10.08
N SER A 62 -12.50 -6.40 10.92
CA SER A 62 -13.87 -6.07 10.51
C SER A 62 -14.10 -4.56 10.41
N GLU A 63 -14.81 -4.14 9.37
CA GLU A 63 -15.35 -2.79 9.24
C GLU A 63 -16.85 -2.84 9.51
N GLU A 64 -17.35 -1.86 10.28
CA GLU A 64 -18.76 -1.76 10.61
C GLU A 64 -19.34 -0.39 10.25
N LEU A 65 -20.58 -0.39 9.79
CA LEU A 65 -21.36 0.81 9.55
C LEU A 65 -22.68 0.70 10.30
N PHE A 66 -22.96 1.70 11.14
CA PHE A 66 -24.21 1.84 11.87
C PHE A 66 -25.03 2.98 11.27
N TYR A 67 -26.32 2.77 11.07
CA TYR A 67 -27.26 3.80 10.68
C TYR A 67 -28.48 3.76 11.60
N LEU A 68 -28.68 4.80 12.40
CA LEU A 68 -29.76 4.86 13.38
C LEU A 68 -31.09 5.17 12.66
N ILE A 69 -32.02 4.22 12.66
CA ILE A 69 -33.33 4.33 12.03
C ILE A 69 -34.29 5.09 12.94
N GLU A 70 -34.29 4.77 14.23
CA GLU A 70 -35.27 5.25 15.21
C GLU A 70 -34.68 5.28 16.62
N GLY A 71 -35.13 6.22 17.44
CA GLY A 71 -34.70 6.39 18.83
C GLY A 71 -33.38 7.15 18.96
N GLU A 72 -32.77 7.04 20.15
CA GLU A 72 -31.49 7.68 20.46
C GLU A 72 -30.51 6.70 21.10
N LEU A 73 -29.22 6.87 20.81
CA LEU A 73 -28.12 6.13 21.42
C LEU A 73 -27.00 7.08 21.82
N ASP A 74 -26.32 6.82 22.94
CA ASP A 74 -24.98 7.37 23.13
C ASP A 74 -24.02 6.54 22.26
N VAL A 75 -23.15 7.20 21.49
CA VAL A 75 -22.23 6.53 20.58
C VAL A 75 -20.83 7.12 20.64
N MET A 76 -19.83 6.28 20.41
CA MET A 76 -18.43 6.65 20.35
C MET A 76 -17.73 5.84 19.26
N ALA A 77 -16.83 6.47 18.52
CA ALA A 77 -15.98 5.83 17.52
C ALA A 77 -14.67 6.64 17.36
N PHE A 78 -13.69 6.37 18.23
CA PHE A 78 -12.34 6.97 18.19
C PHE A 78 -11.37 6.24 19.13
N GLU A 79 -10.07 6.40 18.88
CA GLU A 79 -9.04 6.03 19.86
C GLU A 79 -8.98 7.06 21.00
N PRO A 80 -9.14 6.66 22.28
CA PRO A 80 -9.06 7.58 23.40
C PRO A 80 -7.62 7.91 23.79
N LYS A 81 -7.40 9.06 24.44
CA LYS A 81 -6.11 9.40 25.08
C LYS A 81 -5.71 8.37 26.13
N VAL A 82 -6.68 7.87 26.89
CA VAL A 82 -6.50 6.87 27.95
C VAL A 82 -7.67 5.89 27.89
N ARG A 83 -7.37 4.59 27.74
CA ARG A 83 -8.35 3.50 27.84
C ARG A 83 -8.59 3.16 29.30
N THR A 84 -9.60 3.74 29.92
CA THR A 84 -10.09 3.27 31.23
C THR A 84 -10.94 2.01 31.04
N ARG A 85 -10.84 1.04 31.95
CA ARG A 85 -11.50 -0.27 31.76
C ARG A 85 -12.99 -0.27 32.09
N ASP A 86 -13.48 0.76 32.80
CA ASP A 86 -14.81 0.70 33.41
C ASP A 86 -15.92 1.35 32.58
N ASP A 87 -15.74 2.56 32.06
CA ASP A 87 -16.77 3.26 31.28
C ASP A 87 -16.15 4.06 30.14
N TRP A 88 -16.61 3.77 28.93
CA TRP A 88 -16.15 4.39 27.70
C TRP A 88 -16.72 5.80 27.51
N ARG A 89 -17.76 6.20 28.25
CA ARG A 89 -18.35 7.55 28.16
C ARG A 89 -17.42 8.63 28.67
N GLU A 90 -16.51 8.28 29.57
CA GLU A 90 -15.47 9.16 30.12
C GLU A 90 -14.27 9.33 29.16
N TRP A 91 -14.26 8.59 28.05
CA TRP A 91 -13.16 8.65 27.11
C TRP A 91 -13.18 9.93 26.28
N GLU A 92 -11.99 10.43 26.00
CA GLU A 92 -11.77 11.63 25.17
C GLU A 92 -10.69 11.33 24.12
N SER A 93 -10.96 11.67 22.86
CA SER A 93 -9.99 11.52 21.78
C SER A 93 -8.82 12.52 21.94
N PRO A 94 -7.67 12.29 21.27
CA PRO A 94 -6.59 13.29 21.19
C PRO A 94 -7.05 14.68 20.73
N SER A 95 -8.07 14.73 19.86
CA SER A 95 -8.69 15.96 19.36
C SER A 95 -9.81 16.53 20.25
N GLY A 96 -10.03 15.97 21.44
CA GLY A 96 -11.03 16.46 22.40
C GLY A 96 -12.47 15.98 22.15
N ARG A 97 -12.68 15.03 21.25
CA ARG A 97 -14.02 14.45 21.01
C ARG A 97 -14.40 13.54 22.17
N ARG A 98 -15.67 13.57 22.55
CA ARG A 98 -16.30 12.65 23.52
C ARG A 98 -17.42 11.88 22.83
N HIS A 99 -18.04 10.94 23.55
CA HIS A 99 -19.26 10.31 23.07
C HIS A 99 -20.33 11.37 22.76
N VAL A 100 -21.22 11.06 21.83
CA VAL A 100 -22.31 11.95 21.42
C VAL A 100 -23.65 11.22 21.50
N ARG A 101 -24.72 11.97 21.77
CA ARG A 101 -26.09 11.48 21.64
C ARG A 101 -26.47 11.46 20.16
N ALA A 102 -26.51 10.28 19.56
CA ALA A 102 -26.99 10.03 18.21
C ALA A 102 -28.52 9.95 18.20
N THR A 103 -29.14 10.57 17.20
CA THR A 103 -30.58 10.50 16.90
C THR A 103 -30.81 9.82 15.55
N ALA A 104 -32.06 9.50 15.21
CA ALA A 104 -32.41 8.97 13.89
C ALA A 104 -31.77 9.78 12.73
N GLY A 105 -31.25 9.08 11.73
CA GLY A 105 -30.47 9.64 10.63
C GLY A 105 -28.96 9.73 10.87
N THR A 106 -28.49 9.43 12.10
CA THR A 106 -27.06 9.38 12.39
C THR A 106 -26.41 8.16 11.73
N MET A 107 -25.30 8.39 11.03
CA MET A 107 -24.46 7.36 10.44
C MET A 107 -23.10 7.33 11.14
N ILE A 108 -22.61 6.12 11.43
CA ILE A 108 -21.33 5.90 12.09
C ILE A 108 -20.57 4.87 11.25
N LEU A 109 -19.40 5.25 10.74
CA LEU A 109 -18.48 4.33 10.06
C LEU A 109 -17.33 4.03 11.02
N VAL A 110 -17.08 2.74 11.24
CA VAL A 110 -16.05 2.24 12.15
C VAL A 110 -15.05 1.42 11.32
N PRO A 111 -13.87 2.00 11.01
CA PRO A 111 -12.83 1.25 10.32
C PRO A 111 -12.17 0.22 11.26
N PRO A 112 -11.51 -0.82 10.71
CA PRO A 112 -10.76 -1.78 11.51
C PRO A 112 -9.73 -1.08 12.41
N GLY A 113 -9.68 -1.51 13.66
CA GLY A 113 -8.79 -1.01 14.72
C GLY A 113 -9.34 0.19 15.49
N CYS A 114 -10.46 0.77 15.10
CA CYS A 114 -11.08 1.90 15.80
C CYS A 114 -11.94 1.39 16.98
N PRO A 115 -11.63 1.77 18.23
CA PRO A 115 -12.55 1.54 19.34
C PRO A 115 -13.86 2.26 19.11
N HIS A 116 -14.96 1.55 19.36
CA HIS A 116 -16.29 2.12 19.25
C HIS A 116 -17.24 1.46 20.25
N ALA A 117 -18.34 2.14 20.53
CA ALA A 117 -19.35 1.70 21.47
C ALA A 117 -20.70 2.37 21.16
N PHE A 118 -21.78 1.72 21.57
CA PHE A 118 -23.08 2.36 21.69
C PHE A 118 -23.82 1.89 22.95
N ALA A 119 -24.69 2.74 23.46
CA ALA A 119 -25.61 2.40 24.53
C ALA A 119 -26.94 3.13 24.37
N ASN A 120 -27.99 2.54 24.91
CA ASN A 120 -29.31 3.14 24.97
C ASN A 120 -29.55 3.72 26.37
N PRO A 121 -29.38 5.05 26.57
CA PRO A 121 -29.63 5.69 27.85
C PRO A 121 -31.12 6.01 28.09
N THR A 122 -31.99 5.72 27.13
CA THR A 122 -33.39 6.17 27.14
C THR A 122 -34.33 5.12 27.74
N GLY A 123 -35.58 5.52 28.00
CA GLY A 123 -36.65 4.62 28.45
C GLY A 123 -37.35 3.84 27.32
N SER A 124 -36.94 4.02 26.07
CA SER A 124 -37.55 3.39 24.88
C SER A 124 -36.51 2.64 24.02
N PRO A 125 -36.88 1.57 23.31
CA PRO A 125 -35.95 0.90 22.39
C PRO A 125 -35.49 1.83 21.26
N ALA A 126 -34.26 1.62 20.78
CA ALA A 126 -33.74 2.26 19.56
C ALA A 126 -33.54 1.18 18.48
N ARG A 127 -33.64 1.58 17.19
CA ARG A 127 -33.44 0.67 16.05
C ARG A 127 -32.37 1.21 15.12
N MET A 128 -31.42 0.37 14.74
CA MET A 128 -30.36 0.72 13.79
C MET A 128 -30.13 -0.38 12.76
N LEU A 129 -29.64 0.00 11.60
CA LEU A 129 -28.98 -0.91 10.69
C LEU A 129 -27.51 -1.02 11.08
N LEU A 130 -27.01 -2.24 11.15
CA LEU A 130 -25.59 -2.57 11.27
C LEU A 130 -25.19 -3.30 10.00
N GLN A 131 -24.18 -2.80 9.31
CA GLN A 131 -23.51 -3.52 8.23
C GLN A 131 -22.11 -3.89 8.69
N ALA A 132 -21.73 -5.16 8.57
CA ALA A 132 -20.43 -5.66 8.97
C ALA A 132 -19.74 -6.41 7.82
N ALA A 133 -18.46 -6.13 7.61
CA ALA A 133 -17.64 -6.76 6.59
C ALA A 133 -16.34 -7.30 7.19
N PRO A 134 -15.84 -8.48 6.78
CA PRO A 134 -16.42 -9.36 5.75
C PRO A 134 -17.49 -10.33 6.30
N PRO A 135 -18.44 -10.79 5.47
CA PRO A 135 -19.33 -11.90 5.82
C PRO A 135 -18.56 -13.24 5.81
N PRO A 136 -18.93 -14.26 6.61
CA PRO A 136 -20.06 -14.32 7.54
C PRO A 136 -19.63 -14.13 9.02
N ASP A 137 -18.55 -13.41 9.31
CA ASP A 137 -17.93 -13.38 10.65
C ASP A 137 -18.93 -12.92 11.73
N HIS A 138 -19.63 -11.80 11.51
CA HIS A 138 -20.63 -11.28 12.44
C HIS A 138 -21.91 -12.14 12.51
N GLU A 139 -22.24 -12.85 11.44
CA GLU A 139 -23.38 -13.77 11.43
C GLU A 139 -23.14 -14.94 12.38
N ARG A 140 -21.98 -15.59 12.23
CA ARG A 140 -21.60 -16.73 13.05
C ARG A 140 -21.39 -16.33 14.51
N TYR A 141 -20.87 -15.13 14.74
CA TYR A 141 -20.77 -14.57 16.08
C TYR A 141 -22.14 -14.51 16.78
N PHE A 142 -23.16 -13.93 16.13
CA PHE A 142 -24.50 -13.82 16.72
C PHE A 142 -25.15 -15.19 16.94
N GLU A 143 -24.94 -16.15 16.04
CA GLU A 143 -25.47 -17.50 16.14
C GLU A 143 -24.85 -18.28 17.31
N GLU A 144 -23.52 -18.34 17.38
CA GLU A 144 -22.82 -19.03 18.47
C GLU A 144 -23.03 -18.33 19.82
N LEU A 145 -23.16 -16.99 19.83
CA LEU A 145 -23.48 -16.25 21.04
C LEU A 145 -24.88 -16.64 21.55
N LEU A 146 -25.85 -16.81 20.66
CA LEU A 146 -27.19 -17.26 21.02
C LEU A 146 -27.17 -18.67 21.62
N GLU A 147 -26.39 -19.59 21.05
CA GLU A 147 -26.22 -20.94 21.59
C GLU A 147 -25.63 -20.92 23.01
N LEU A 148 -24.61 -20.10 23.24
CA LEU A 148 -24.01 -19.94 24.58
C LEU A 148 -25.01 -19.37 25.58
N LEU A 149 -25.78 -18.35 25.19
CA LEU A 149 -26.76 -17.68 26.07
C LEU A 149 -27.98 -18.57 26.36
N ASN A 150 -28.33 -19.50 25.48
CA ASN A 150 -29.46 -20.41 25.65
C ASN A 150 -29.11 -21.75 26.32
N SER A 151 -27.84 -21.95 26.75
CA SER A 151 -27.37 -23.21 27.33
C SER A 151 -27.90 -23.53 28.75
N GLY A 152 -28.72 -22.66 29.35
CA GLY A 152 -29.53 -22.97 30.55
C GLY A 152 -28.78 -22.94 31.90
N GLY A 153 -27.55 -22.42 31.96
CA GLY A 153 -26.74 -22.25 33.17
C GLY A 153 -26.20 -20.82 33.37
N GLU A 154 -25.37 -20.61 34.39
CA GLU A 154 -24.61 -19.34 34.52
C GLU A 154 -23.73 -19.13 33.28
N ILE A 155 -23.76 -17.92 32.71
CA ILE A 155 -23.03 -17.58 31.48
C ILE A 155 -21.52 -17.67 31.77
N ASP A 156 -20.83 -18.62 31.13
CA ASP A 156 -19.37 -18.70 31.16
C ASP A 156 -18.78 -17.49 30.40
N GLN A 157 -18.42 -16.45 31.17
CA GLN A 157 -17.79 -15.24 30.64
C GLN A 157 -16.50 -15.52 29.87
N SER A 158 -15.76 -16.57 30.26
CA SER A 158 -14.55 -16.97 29.56
C SER A 158 -14.84 -17.60 28.20
N ALA A 159 -15.97 -18.30 28.05
CA ALA A 159 -16.43 -18.81 26.76
C ALA A 159 -16.86 -17.68 25.83
N VAL A 160 -17.56 -16.67 26.36
CA VAL A 160 -17.96 -15.47 25.61
C VAL A 160 -16.73 -14.66 25.15
N GLU A 161 -15.71 -14.53 26.01
CA GLU A 161 -14.46 -13.85 25.65
C GLU A 161 -13.68 -14.62 24.57
N ARG A 162 -13.58 -15.95 24.66
CA ARG A 162 -13.00 -16.80 23.61
C ARG A 162 -13.77 -16.71 22.29
N LEU A 163 -15.10 -16.64 22.35
CA LEU A 163 -15.95 -16.47 21.17
C LEU A 163 -15.69 -15.12 20.49
N ARG A 164 -15.64 -14.04 21.29
CA ARG A 164 -15.32 -12.69 20.81
C ARG A 164 -13.97 -12.63 20.11
N ILE A 165 -12.92 -13.17 20.73
CA ILE A 165 -11.58 -13.22 20.11
C ILE A 165 -11.60 -14.00 18.79
N ARG A 166 -12.32 -15.14 18.74
CA ARG A 166 -12.44 -15.95 17.52
C ARG A 166 -13.08 -15.18 16.36
N TYR A 167 -14.07 -14.34 16.67
CA TYR A 167 -14.80 -13.54 15.71
C TYR A 167 -14.35 -12.07 15.68
N ASP A 168 -13.08 -11.82 16.00
CA ASP A 168 -12.43 -10.51 15.82
C ASP A 168 -13.05 -9.38 16.64
N ILE A 169 -13.44 -9.66 17.89
CA ILE A 169 -13.97 -8.68 18.84
C ILE A 169 -13.01 -8.62 20.04
N GLU A 170 -12.28 -7.53 20.18
CA GLU A 170 -11.53 -7.19 21.38
C GLU A 170 -12.41 -6.32 22.29
N GLN A 171 -12.90 -6.90 23.40
CA GLN A 171 -13.69 -6.15 24.37
C GLN A 171 -12.78 -5.28 25.26
N LEU A 172 -13.02 -3.97 25.30
CA LEU A 172 -12.20 -3.00 26.05
C LEU A 172 -12.86 -2.53 27.35
N THR A 173 -14.18 -2.38 27.36
CA THR A 173 -14.98 -2.15 28.57
C THR A 173 -16.12 -3.18 28.67
N PRO A 174 -16.65 -3.48 29.86
CA PRO A 174 -17.71 -4.48 30.02
C PRO A 174 -18.98 -4.17 29.21
N LEU A 175 -19.60 -5.21 28.67
CA LEU A 175 -20.99 -5.16 28.19
C LEU A 175 -21.93 -5.14 29.42
N ARG A 176 -22.94 -4.27 29.41
CA ARG A 176 -23.91 -4.12 30.49
C ARG A 176 -25.33 -4.11 29.95
N HIS A 177 -26.25 -4.68 30.72
CA HIS A 177 -27.68 -4.49 30.50
C HIS A 177 -28.33 -4.27 31.86
N ILE A 178 -28.61 -3.01 32.19
CA ILE A 178 -29.24 -2.61 33.44
C ILE A 178 -30.53 -1.88 33.05
N PRO A 179 -31.71 -2.52 33.15
CA PRO A 179 -32.97 -1.88 32.82
C PRO A 179 -33.14 -0.62 33.68
N PRO A 180 -33.48 0.54 33.09
CA PRO A 180 -33.69 1.75 33.87
C PRO A 180 -34.84 1.51 34.87
N GLN A 181 -34.60 1.80 36.16
CA GLN A 181 -35.68 1.86 37.14
C GLN A 181 -36.70 2.92 36.68
N ALA A 182 -38.00 2.58 36.74
CA ALA A 182 -39.07 3.50 36.38
C ALA A 182 -39.07 4.72 37.31
N VAL A 183 -38.46 5.82 36.88
CA VAL A 183 -38.52 7.12 37.56
C VAL A 183 -39.56 7.99 36.84
N PRO A 184 -40.57 8.54 37.53
CA PRO A 184 -41.57 9.40 36.91
C PRO A 184 -40.96 10.75 36.51
N ALA A 185 -41.41 11.27 35.37
CA ALA A 185 -40.88 12.46 34.72
C ALA A 185 -40.89 13.71 35.63
N PRO A 186 -39.79 14.48 35.72
CA PRO A 186 -39.82 15.83 36.26
C PRO A 186 -40.11 16.87 35.17
N ALA A 187 -40.81 17.92 35.59
CA ALA A 187 -41.20 19.08 34.80
C ALA A 187 -40.01 20.00 34.45
N VAL A 188 -40.14 20.68 33.30
CA VAL A 188 -39.24 21.72 32.79
C VAL A 188 -39.26 22.96 33.68
N PRO A 189 -38.10 23.65 33.85
CA PRO A 189 -38.12 25.11 33.76
C PRO A 189 -36.98 25.72 32.93
N ALA A 190 -37.18 26.99 32.59
CA ALA A 190 -36.51 27.79 31.58
C ALA A 190 -35.30 28.62 32.08
N SER A 191 -34.46 28.99 31.09
CA SER A 191 -33.54 30.15 30.95
C SER A 191 -32.44 30.44 32.00
N ALA A 192 -31.20 30.67 31.52
CA ALA A 192 -30.55 32.00 31.46
C ALA A 192 -29.03 31.95 31.12
N ALA A 193 -28.66 32.74 30.11
CA ALA A 193 -27.48 33.60 29.89
C ALA A 193 -26.04 33.28 30.39
N SER A 194 -25.11 33.26 29.42
CA SER A 194 -23.90 34.09 29.21
C SER A 194 -22.79 34.25 30.28
N GLN A 195 -21.52 33.98 29.87
CA GLN A 195 -20.30 34.84 30.03
C GLN A 195 -19.08 34.09 29.45
N GLU A 196 -18.50 34.49 28.31
CA GLU A 196 -17.44 35.50 28.07
C GLU A 196 -16.01 35.09 28.49
N ALA A 197 -15.08 35.21 27.53
CA ALA A 197 -13.67 34.84 27.57
C ALA A 197 -12.76 36.05 27.89
N ALA A 198 -11.46 35.80 28.17
CA ALA A 198 -10.26 36.46 27.59
C ALA A 198 -8.96 36.14 28.42
N PRO A 199 -7.72 36.65 28.10
CA PRO A 199 -6.65 35.87 27.45
C PRO A 199 -5.24 36.01 28.09
N VAL A 200 -4.21 35.22 27.71
CA VAL A 200 -2.78 35.59 27.92
C VAL A 200 -1.83 35.05 26.84
N LYS A 201 -0.80 35.86 26.53
CA LYS A 201 0.16 35.92 25.42
C LYS A 201 1.40 34.98 25.47
N GLU A 202 2.02 34.87 24.29
CA GLU A 202 3.22 34.15 23.82
C GLU A 202 4.57 34.34 24.55
N ALA A 203 5.44 33.34 24.37
CA ALA A 203 6.89 33.51 24.18
C ALA A 203 7.46 32.44 23.21
N VAL A 204 8.39 32.85 22.34
CA VAL A 204 8.90 32.16 21.12
C VAL A 204 10.05 31.17 21.39
N ARG A 205 10.03 29.97 20.76
CA ARG A 205 11.16 29.03 20.58
C ARG A 205 10.97 28.14 19.32
N PRO A 206 12.04 27.58 18.71
CA PRO A 206 12.04 27.04 17.34
C PRO A 206 11.41 25.62 17.24
N PRO A 207 10.93 25.16 16.07
CA PRO A 207 10.06 23.98 16.03
C PRO A 207 10.82 22.66 16.06
N THR A 208 10.49 21.84 17.06
CA THR A 208 10.62 20.38 17.08
C THR A 208 9.42 19.73 16.35
N ALA A 209 9.47 18.42 16.14
CA ALA A 209 8.63 17.57 15.27
C ALA A 209 7.08 17.60 15.43
N GLU A 210 6.49 18.61 16.06
CA GLU A 210 5.04 18.82 16.20
C GLU A 210 4.42 19.71 15.09
N THR A 211 5.21 20.27 14.17
CA THR A 211 4.70 21.18 13.10
C THR A 211 4.05 20.49 11.89
N ALA A 212 3.86 19.17 11.88
CA ALA A 212 3.14 18.50 10.79
C ALA A 212 1.62 18.75 10.80
N ALA A 213 1.06 19.30 11.88
CA ALA A 213 -0.38 19.43 12.09
C ALA A 213 -1.04 20.71 11.52
N ALA A 214 -0.31 21.60 10.82
CA ALA A 214 -0.87 22.88 10.36
C ALA A 214 -0.61 23.21 8.88
N LEU A 215 -0.40 22.20 8.02
CA LEU A 215 -0.41 22.44 6.58
C LEU A 215 -1.84 22.21 6.05
N PRO A 216 -2.47 23.22 5.41
CA PRO A 216 -3.83 23.09 4.90
C PRO A 216 -3.94 21.90 3.94
N HIS A 217 -5.06 21.19 3.99
CA HIS A 217 -5.41 20.17 2.99
C HIS A 217 -5.51 20.82 1.61
N ALA A 218 -5.18 20.04 0.56
CA ALA A 218 -5.22 20.47 -0.83
C ALA A 218 -6.48 21.30 -1.11
N ARG A 219 -6.31 22.55 -1.54
CA ARG A 219 -7.43 23.47 -1.76
C ARG A 219 -8.34 22.89 -2.85
N SER A 220 -9.58 22.57 -2.48
CA SER A 220 -10.65 22.26 -3.42
C SER A 220 -11.17 23.56 -4.04
N GLY A 221 -10.47 24.03 -5.08
CA GLY A 221 -10.97 25.04 -6.02
C GLY A 221 -10.64 26.49 -5.70
N GLU A 222 -9.59 27.02 -6.34
CA GLU A 222 -9.52 28.34 -7.02
C GLU A 222 -8.14 28.49 -7.68
N PRO A 223 -7.98 29.27 -8.77
CA PRO A 223 -6.75 29.27 -9.56
C PRO A 223 -5.57 29.85 -8.79
N LEU A 224 -4.42 29.20 -8.97
CA LEU A 224 -3.10 29.66 -8.54
C LEU A 224 -2.81 31.07 -9.09
N GLY A 225 -1.92 31.81 -8.43
CA GLY A 225 -1.50 33.15 -8.84
C GLY A 225 -1.04 33.25 -10.31
N PRO A 226 -0.79 34.46 -10.83
CA PRO A 226 -0.83 34.79 -12.27
C PRO A 226 0.22 34.12 -13.19
N ALA A 227 1.04 33.19 -12.70
CA ALA A 227 2.14 32.55 -13.45
C ALA A 227 2.15 31.01 -13.41
N GLY A 228 1.15 30.35 -12.81
CA GLY A 228 1.07 28.88 -12.75
C GLY A 228 0.19 28.25 -13.85
N PRO A 229 0.34 26.94 -14.15
CA PRO A 229 -0.57 26.24 -15.04
C PRO A 229 -2.01 26.30 -14.52
N THR A 230 -2.95 26.65 -15.40
CA THR A 230 -4.38 26.79 -15.08
C THR A 230 -5.19 25.54 -15.41
N THR A 231 -4.60 24.57 -16.11
CA THR A 231 -5.29 23.38 -16.62
C THR A 231 -4.90 22.16 -15.81
N VAL A 232 -5.90 21.46 -15.27
CA VAL A 232 -5.70 20.15 -14.62
C VAL A 232 -5.88 19.04 -15.65
N HIS A 233 -4.80 18.32 -15.95
CA HIS A 233 -4.83 17.19 -16.87
C HIS A 233 -5.39 15.94 -16.17
N TYR A 234 -6.53 15.44 -16.65
CA TYR A 234 -7.00 14.13 -16.20
C TYR A 234 -6.13 13.03 -16.82
N TRP A 235 -5.48 12.25 -15.98
CA TRP A 235 -4.53 11.22 -16.37
C TRP A 235 -4.91 9.88 -15.73
N PRO A 236 -5.77 9.08 -16.37
CA PRO A 236 -6.24 7.81 -15.80
C PRO A 236 -5.16 6.71 -15.75
N VAL A 237 -3.97 6.99 -16.31
CA VAL A 237 -2.83 6.07 -16.50
C VAL A 237 -3.27 4.74 -17.08
N GLU A 238 -3.42 4.71 -18.39
CA GLU A 238 -3.86 3.53 -19.13
C GLU A 238 -2.74 2.51 -19.30
N HIS A 239 -3.14 1.26 -19.56
CA HIS A 239 -2.21 0.21 -19.93
C HIS A 239 -1.74 0.47 -21.36
N LEU A 240 -0.43 0.69 -21.51
CA LEU A 240 0.22 0.88 -22.80
C LEU A 240 0.70 -0.46 -23.34
N ASP A 241 0.65 -0.61 -24.66
CA ASP A 241 1.16 -1.80 -25.32
C ASP A 241 2.69 -1.81 -25.29
N ALA A 242 3.24 -3.01 -25.15
CA ALA A 242 4.66 -3.27 -25.13
C ALA A 242 5.54 -2.25 -24.39
N LEU A 243 6.47 -1.62 -25.12
CA LEU A 243 7.38 -0.58 -24.63
C LEU A 243 6.90 0.84 -25.00
N ASP A 244 5.65 1.00 -25.43
CA ASP A 244 5.13 2.30 -25.85
C ASP A 244 5.22 3.31 -24.70
N PHE A 245 5.54 4.55 -25.06
CA PHE A 245 5.72 5.62 -24.10
C PHE A 245 4.41 6.38 -23.88
N ASP A 246 4.15 6.81 -22.65
CA ASP A 246 2.92 7.50 -22.30
C ASP A 246 2.82 8.84 -23.06
N PRO A 247 1.79 9.03 -23.91
CA PRO A 247 1.66 10.24 -24.72
C PRO A 247 1.53 11.52 -23.89
N LEU A 248 0.89 11.45 -22.72
CA LEU A 248 0.78 12.61 -21.82
C LEU A 248 2.16 12.97 -21.28
N LEU A 249 2.91 12.00 -20.77
CA LEU A 249 4.28 12.25 -20.27
C LEU A 249 5.19 12.80 -21.39
N HIS A 250 5.05 12.27 -22.61
CA HIS A 250 5.82 12.71 -23.78
C HIS A 250 5.55 14.17 -24.14
N ARG A 251 4.28 14.59 -24.07
CA ARG A 251 3.89 15.99 -24.29
C ARG A 251 4.37 16.90 -23.16
N LEU A 252 4.07 16.52 -21.91
CA LEU A 252 4.34 17.37 -20.75
C LEU A 252 5.83 17.69 -20.56
N VAL A 253 6.75 16.75 -20.80
CA VAL A 253 8.20 17.05 -20.68
C VAL A 253 8.67 18.16 -21.63
N ARG A 254 8.01 18.31 -22.79
CA ARG A 254 8.34 19.31 -23.81
C ARG A 254 7.63 20.63 -23.57
N GLU A 255 6.33 20.56 -23.30
CA GLU A 255 5.43 21.72 -23.36
C GLU A 255 5.09 22.30 -21.99
N GLU A 256 4.97 21.46 -20.97
CA GLU A 256 4.48 21.86 -19.64
C GLU A 256 5.18 21.03 -18.54
N PRO A 257 6.45 21.34 -18.25
CA PRO A 257 7.31 20.47 -17.45
C PRO A 257 7.00 20.44 -15.95
N VAL A 258 6.13 21.37 -15.51
CA VAL A 258 5.53 21.44 -14.17
C VAL A 258 4.03 21.64 -14.40
N ALA A 259 3.27 20.56 -14.36
CA ALA A 259 1.85 20.53 -14.74
C ALA A 259 0.96 20.10 -13.58
N LEU A 260 -0.34 20.42 -13.63
CA LEU A 260 -1.33 19.88 -12.70
C LEU A 260 -1.98 18.63 -13.26
N VAL A 261 -2.04 17.54 -12.47
CA VAL A 261 -2.66 16.28 -12.86
C VAL A 261 -3.69 15.80 -11.86
N ARG A 262 -4.69 15.08 -12.35
CA ARG A 262 -5.64 14.30 -11.54
C ARG A 262 -5.72 12.89 -12.09
N MET A 263 -5.46 11.89 -11.25
CA MET A 263 -5.48 10.47 -11.60
C MET A 263 -6.82 9.82 -11.24
N ARG A 264 -6.92 8.51 -11.50
CA ARG A 264 -8.16 7.72 -11.34
C ARG A 264 -8.70 7.68 -9.91
N TYR A 265 -7.82 7.59 -8.91
CA TYR A 265 -8.19 7.46 -7.49
C TYR A 265 -7.68 8.64 -6.67
N GLY A 266 -8.09 8.69 -5.40
CA GLY A 266 -7.74 9.76 -4.46
C GLY A 266 -8.51 11.05 -4.73
N GLU A 267 -8.14 12.12 -4.03
CA GLU A 267 -8.83 13.41 -4.08
C GLU A 267 -7.95 14.51 -4.69
N GLY A 268 -8.61 15.57 -5.17
CA GLY A 268 -7.96 16.78 -5.65
C GLY A 268 -7.08 16.58 -6.88
N HIS A 269 -5.99 17.34 -6.92
CA HIS A 269 -4.97 17.32 -7.97
C HIS A 269 -3.58 17.26 -7.32
N ALA A 270 -2.57 16.94 -8.11
CA ALA A 270 -1.18 17.00 -7.72
C ALA A 270 -0.35 17.65 -8.83
N TRP A 271 0.76 18.27 -8.45
CA TRP A 271 1.78 18.72 -9.39
C TRP A 271 2.51 17.52 -9.98
N LEU A 272 2.87 17.58 -11.25
CA LEU A 272 3.69 16.61 -11.95
C LEU A 272 4.89 17.30 -12.58
N VAL A 273 6.08 16.91 -12.13
CA VAL A 273 7.35 17.41 -12.64
C VAL A 273 7.99 16.38 -13.55
N THR A 274 8.35 16.78 -14.77
CA THR A 274 8.77 15.85 -15.85
C THR A 274 10.15 16.13 -16.43
N ARG A 275 10.67 17.37 -16.37
CA ARG A 275 12.02 17.70 -16.86
C ARG A 275 13.12 17.14 -15.97
N TYR A 276 14.22 16.72 -16.58
CA TYR A 276 15.30 15.98 -15.92
C TYR A 276 15.90 16.74 -14.73
N GLU A 277 16.28 18.00 -14.91
CA GLU A 277 16.87 18.79 -13.83
C GLU A 277 15.85 19.14 -12.73
N TYR A 278 14.58 19.40 -13.08
CA TYR A 278 13.53 19.70 -12.09
C TYR A 278 13.16 18.46 -11.27
N VAL A 279 13.17 17.28 -11.90
CA VAL A 279 12.99 16.01 -11.18
C VAL A 279 14.13 15.81 -10.17
N LYS A 280 15.38 16.08 -10.54
CA LYS A 280 16.53 16.00 -9.62
C LYS A 280 16.44 17.02 -8.48
N GLU A 281 16.01 18.24 -8.77
CA GLU A 281 15.76 19.31 -7.79
C GLU A 281 14.72 18.86 -6.75
N VAL A 282 13.51 18.52 -7.19
CA VAL A 282 12.40 18.09 -6.32
C VAL A 282 12.75 16.85 -5.49
N THR A 283 13.55 15.94 -6.05
CA THR A 283 13.90 14.69 -5.36
C THR A 283 15.01 14.83 -4.34
N SER A 284 15.77 15.94 -4.39
CA SER A 284 16.91 16.22 -3.50
C SER A 284 16.61 17.31 -2.47
N ASP A 285 15.67 18.20 -2.77
CA ASP A 285 15.30 19.30 -1.89
C ASP A 285 14.50 18.79 -0.66
N PRO A 286 14.99 19.03 0.58
CA PRO A 286 14.36 18.54 1.80
C PRO A 286 12.97 19.15 2.08
N ARG A 287 12.57 20.19 1.34
CA ARG A 287 11.25 20.81 1.42
C ARG A 287 10.16 19.98 0.76
N PHE A 288 10.50 18.91 0.05
CA PHE A 288 9.53 17.94 -0.48
C PHE A 288 9.52 16.66 0.36
N SER A 289 8.63 16.61 1.34
CA SER A 289 8.52 15.54 2.33
C SER A 289 7.81 14.30 1.80
N ARG A 290 8.37 13.10 2.07
CA ARG A 290 7.69 11.82 1.92
C ARG A 290 6.81 11.47 3.12
N ALA A 291 7.23 11.85 4.32
CA ALA A 291 6.54 11.50 5.57
C ALA A 291 5.14 12.14 5.64
N LEU A 292 4.99 13.36 5.12
CA LEU A 292 3.71 14.06 5.09
C LEU A 292 2.67 13.45 4.12
N THR A 293 3.04 12.44 3.33
CA THR A 293 2.08 11.72 2.47
C THR A 293 1.23 10.70 3.22
N VAL A 294 1.63 10.34 4.45
CA VAL A 294 0.88 9.39 5.28
C VAL A 294 -0.50 9.97 5.61
N ASP A 295 -1.53 9.15 5.45
CA ASP A 295 -2.95 9.46 5.72
C ASP A 295 -3.53 10.66 4.95
N ARG A 296 -2.88 11.08 3.85
CA ARG A 296 -3.41 12.10 2.94
C ARG A 296 -4.06 11.47 1.71
N PRO A 297 -5.26 11.93 1.28
CA PRO A 297 -5.95 11.42 0.11
C PRO A 297 -5.38 12.01 -1.20
N VAL A 298 -4.08 11.80 -1.46
CA VAL A 298 -3.44 12.29 -2.69
C VAL A 298 -3.98 11.53 -3.90
N THR A 299 -4.35 12.25 -4.97
CA THR A 299 -4.73 11.62 -6.23
C THR A 299 -3.67 10.63 -6.74
N GLY A 300 -4.07 9.44 -7.17
CA GLY A 300 -3.13 8.36 -7.48
C GLY A 300 -3.67 7.27 -8.41
N MET A 301 -2.79 6.33 -8.76
CA MET A 301 -3.06 5.24 -9.70
C MET A 301 -3.73 4.01 -9.09
N THR A 302 -3.63 3.84 -7.77
CA THR A 302 -4.16 2.67 -7.04
C THR A 302 -5.21 3.09 -6.02
N PRO A 303 -6.23 2.26 -5.75
CA PRO A 303 -7.26 2.58 -4.77
C PRO A 303 -6.75 2.51 -3.32
N HIS A 304 -5.55 1.96 -3.10
CA HIS A 304 -4.94 1.80 -1.79
C HIS A 304 -3.46 2.21 -1.80
N ASN A 305 -2.94 2.51 -0.61
CA ASN A 305 -1.53 2.82 -0.39
C ASN A 305 -0.66 1.56 -0.38
N VAL A 306 0.25 1.45 -1.35
CA VAL A 306 1.16 0.28 -1.49
C VAL A 306 2.27 0.30 -0.43
N ALA A 307 2.81 1.47 -0.10
CA ALA A 307 3.92 1.60 0.84
C ALA A 307 3.42 1.67 2.31
N PRO A 308 4.03 0.92 3.24
CA PRO A 308 3.73 1.03 4.67
C PRO A 308 3.95 2.46 5.19
N ALA A 309 3.10 2.93 6.11
CA ALA A 309 3.20 4.27 6.70
C ALA A 309 4.56 4.56 7.36
N ARG A 310 5.18 3.54 7.99
CA ARG A 310 6.52 3.63 8.60
C ARG A 310 7.63 3.03 7.75
N GLY A 311 7.38 2.82 6.46
CA GLY A 311 8.39 2.28 5.55
C GLY A 311 9.39 3.35 5.12
N ILE A 312 10.62 2.93 4.84
CA ILE A 312 11.73 3.81 4.38
C ILE A 312 11.37 4.69 3.16
N GLY A 313 10.36 4.29 2.36
CA GLY A 313 9.85 5.10 1.24
C GLY A 313 8.93 6.27 1.64
N ARG A 314 8.47 6.31 2.89
CA ARG A 314 7.55 7.30 3.48
C ARG A 314 8.14 7.96 4.73
N THR A 315 9.46 8.08 4.79
CA THR A 315 10.17 8.69 5.91
C THR A 315 11.15 9.71 5.36
N ASP A 316 11.36 10.81 6.08
CA ASP A 316 12.35 11.85 5.75
C ASP A 316 13.55 11.79 6.71
N ALA A 317 14.57 12.62 6.46
CA ALA A 317 15.67 12.76 7.41
C ALA A 317 15.15 13.33 8.76
N PRO A 318 15.72 12.93 9.91
CA PRO A 318 16.91 12.08 10.07
C PRO A 318 16.63 10.57 10.08
N ASP A 319 15.39 10.14 10.27
CA ASP A 319 15.04 8.71 10.41
C ASP A 319 15.32 7.92 9.14
N HIS A 320 14.99 8.48 7.98
CA HIS A 320 15.34 7.89 6.70
C HIS A 320 16.85 7.67 6.56
N THR A 321 17.66 8.65 6.98
CA THR A 321 19.13 8.56 6.95
C THR A 321 19.64 7.43 7.85
N ARG A 322 19.06 7.26 9.05
CA ARG A 322 19.38 6.16 9.96
C ARG A 322 19.03 4.81 9.34
N LEU A 323 17.79 4.62 8.88
CA LEU A 323 17.31 3.37 8.27
C LEU A 323 18.14 3.00 7.03
N ARG A 324 18.44 3.99 6.18
CA ARG A 324 19.21 3.79 4.96
C ARG A 324 20.65 3.37 5.24
N ARG A 325 21.27 3.92 6.29
CA ARG A 325 22.61 3.53 6.74
C ARG A 325 22.67 2.06 7.16
N LEU A 326 21.65 1.57 7.85
CA LEU A 326 21.56 0.17 8.28
C LEU A 326 21.51 -0.77 7.07
N VAL A 327 20.68 -0.47 6.07
CA VAL A 327 20.54 -1.32 4.87
C VAL A 327 21.75 -1.20 3.93
N ALA A 328 22.41 -0.04 3.87
CA ALA A 328 23.58 0.16 3.00
C ALA A 328 24.75 -0.79 3.33
N GLN A 329 24.86 -1.25 4.59
CA GLN A 329 25.88 -2.22 5.01
C GLN A 329 25.74 -3.58 4.29
N ALA A 330 24.54 -3.93 3.83
CA ALA A 330 24.27 -5.10 2.99
C ALA A 330 25.08 -5.11 1.69
N PHE A 331 25.36 -3.93 1.15
CA PHE A 331 25.98 -3.72 -0.14
C PHE A 331 27.44 -3.29 -0.03
N ASN A 332 28.10 -3.61 1.08
CA ASN A 332 29.54 -3.41 1.19
C ASN A 332 30.30 -4.19 0.10
N ARG A 333 31.56 -3.79 -0.17
CA ARG A 333 32.38 -4.33 -1.28
C ARG A 333 32.47 -5.86 -1.27
N LYS A 334 32.64 -6.47 -0.09
CA LYS A 334 32.78 -7.93 0.04
C LYS A 334 31.49 -8.64 -0.35
N ARG A 335 30.35 -8.20 0.19
CA ARG A 335 29.04 -8.79 -0.14
C ARG A 335 28.64 -8.55 -1.59
N ALA A 336 28.89 -7.35 -2.12
CA ALA A 336 28.62 -7.04 -3.51
C ALA A 336 29.39 -7.98 -4.47
N ALA A 337 30.65 -8.28 -4.16
CA ALA A 337 31.45 -9.24 -4.94
C ALA A 337 30.89 -10.68 -4.82
N ALA A 338 30.53 -11.12 -3.62
CA ALA A 338 29.94 -12.45 -3.41
C ALA A 338 28.57 -12.60 -4.11
N LEU A 339 27.71 -11.58 -4.03
CA LEU A 339 26.43 -11.53 -4.72
C LEU A 339 26.60 -11.53 -6.24
N ARG A 340 27.63 -10.86 -6.77
CA ARG A 340 27.96 -10.92 -8.21
C ARG A 340 28.27 -12.34 -8.65
N ALA A 341 29.23 -13.00 -7.99
CA ALA A 341 29.60 -14.37 -8.32
C ALA A 341 28.41 -15.34 -8.20
N GLU A 342 27.59 -15.23 -7.15
CA GLU A 342 26.38 -16.06 -7.01
C GLU A 342 25.34 -15.77 -8.09
N THR A 343 25.17 -14.50 -8.48
CA THR A 343 24.24 -14.09 -9.53
C THR A 343 24.68 -14.67 -10.87
N GLU A 344 25.95 -14.52 -11.24
CA GLU A 344 26.51 -15.06 -12.48
C GLU A 344 26.34 -16.58 -12.54
N ALA A 345 26.73 -17.30 -11.48
CA ALA A 345 26.55 -18.75 -11.40
C ALA A 345 25.08 -19.17 -11.44
N THR A 346 24.17 -18.39 -10.85
CA THR A 346 22.74 -18.66 -10.90
C THR A 346 22.18 -18.46 -12.30
N VAL A 347 22.54 -17.37 -12.97
CA VAL A 347 22.11 -17.11 -14.34
C VAL A 347 22.61 -18.20 -15.27
N GLU A 348 23.87 -18.62 -15.16
CA GLU A 348 24.44 -19.71 -15.97
C GLU A 348 23.58 -20.98 -15.86
N ARG A 349 23.30 -21.42 -14.62
CA ARG A 349 22.46 -22.61 -14.37
C ARG A 349 21.03 -22.46 -14.91
N LEU A 350 20.43 -21.28 -14.75
CA LEU A 350 19.06 -21.02 -15.20
C LEU A 350 18.98 -21.02 -16.73
N VAL A 351 19.94 -20.39 -17.40
CA VAL A 351 20.03 -20.39 -18.87
C VAL A 351 20.33 -21.79 -19.39
N ASP A 352 21.24 -22.55 -18.77
CA ASP A 352 21.49 -23.95 -19.13
C ASP A 352 20.21 -24.81 -18.99
N THR A 353 19.46 -24.60 -17.91
CA THR A 353 18.18 -25.27 -17.69
C THR A 353 17.19 -24.93 -18.81
N MET A 354 17.03 -23.65 -19.14
CA MET A 354 16.18 -23.21 -20.25
C MET A 354 16.61 -23.83 -21.58
N MET A 355 17.90 -23.80 -21.91
CA MET A 355 18.44 -24.26 -23.18
C MET A 355 18.43 -25.79 -23.34
N SER A 356 18.39 -26.55 -22.25
CA SER A 356 18.18 -28.01 -22.27
C SER A 356 16.74 -28.43 -22.60
N ARG A 357 15.79 -27.49 -22.63
CA ARG A 357 14.41 -27.74 -23.06
C ARG A 357 14.28 -27.54 -24.57
N PRO A 358 13.33 -28.23 -25.23
CA PRO A 358 12.99 -27.91 -26.61
C PRO A 358 12.55 -26.44 -26.73
N ALA A 359 12.99 -25.76 -27.79
CA ALA A 359 12.42 -24.46 -28.14
C ALA A 359 10.98 -24.63 -28.66
N PRO A 360 10.06 -23.69 -28.38
CA PRO A 360 10.30 -22.45 -27.63
C PRO A 360 10.30 -22.62 -26.10
N ALA A 361 11.03 -21.76 -25.40
CA ALA A 361 11.03 -21.69 -23.94
C ALA A 361 10.80 -20.25 -23.44
N ASP A 362 10.11 -20.09 -22.31
CA ASP A 362 9.79 -18.77 -21.74
C ASP A 362 10.93 -18.25 -20.84
N LEU A 363 11.57 -17.15 -21.24
CA LEU A 363 12.60 -16.50 -20.43
C LEU A 363 12.08 -16.04 -19.07
N ALA A 364 10.81 -15.63 -19.00
CA ALA A 364 10.20 -15.13 -17.78
C ALA A 364 10.01 -16.26 -16.75
N GLU A 365 9.61 -17.45 -17.20
CA GLU A 365 9.47 -18.66 -16.39
C GLU A 365 10.83 -19.23 -15.96
N TYR A 366 11.73 -19.46 -16.91
CA TYR A 366 12.93 -20.27 -16.66
C TYR A 366 14.13 -19.48 -16.13
N VAL A 367 14.19 -18.16 -16.37
CA VAL A 367 15.37 -17.35 -15.99
C VAL A 367 14.96 -16.16 -15.14
N SER A 368 14.16 -15.25 -15.68
CA SER A 368 13.94 -13.92 -15.08
C SER A 368 13.05 -13.96 -13.84
N GLY A 369 12.14 -14.94 -13.73
CA GLY A 369 11.33 -15.19 -12.53
C GLY A 369 12.15 -15.77 -11.36
N PRO A 370 12.81 -16.93 -11.53
CA PRO A 370 13.54 -17.58 -10.45
C PRO A 370 14.85 -16.87 -10.06
N LEU A 371 15.45 -16.05 -10.94
CA LEU A 371 16.69 -15.33 -10.66
C LEU A 371 16.60 -14.41 -9.41
N PRO A 372 15.72 -13.39 -9.38
CA PRO A 372 15.66 -12.46 -8.26
C PRO A 372 15.27 -13.15 -6.95
N GLU A 373 14.46 -14.22 -6.99
CA GLU A 373 14.15 -15.03 -5.81
C GLU A 373 15.40 -15.63 -5.17
N ARG A 374 16.26 -16.24 -5.98
CA ARG A 374 17.49 -16.89 -5.49
C ARG A 374 18.48 -15.86 -4.95
N VAL A 375 18.63 -14.74 -5.66
CA VAL A 375 19.54 -13.66 -5.27
C VAL A 375 19.06 -12.98 -3.97
N ILE A 376 17.76 -12.69 -3.84
CA ILE A 376 17.20 -12.07 -2.63
C ILE A 376 17.15 -13.05 -1.47
N GLY A 377 16.85 -14.32 -1.73
CA GLY A 377 16.93 -15.39 -0.74
C GLY A 377 18.33 -15.46 -0.12
N LYS A 378 19.38 -15.38 -0.95
CA LYS A 378 20.77 -15.34 -0.49
C LYS A 378 21.08 -14.05 0.27
N LEU A 379 20.65 -12.89 -0.22
CA LEU A 379 20.89 -11.58 0.43
C LEU A 379 20.27 -11.52 1.83
N LEU A 380 19.02 -11.94 1.97
CA LEU A 380 18.27 -11.90 3.23
C LEU A 380 18.47 -13.15 4.09
N GLY A 381 19.17 -14.18 3.60
CA GLY A 381 19.26 -15.46 4.31
C GLY A 381 17.91 -16.15 4.47
N VAL A 382 16.96 -15.93 3.56
CA VAL A 382 15.68 -16.64 3.57
C VAL A 382 15.92 -18.08 3.08
N PRO A 383 15.47 -19.12 3.82
CA PRO A 383 15.58 -20.50 3.38
C PRO A 383 14.94 -20.73 2.01
N ARG A 384 15.57 -21.54 1.17
CA ARG A 384 15.09 -21.82 -0.20
C ARG A 384 13.65 -22.36 -0.23
N ALA A 385 13.26 -23.13 0.78
CA ALA A 385 11.91 -23.69 0.91
C ALA A 385 10.82 -22.59 1.06
N ASP A 386 11.18 -21.42 1.58
CA ASP A 386 10.23 -20.34 1.86
C ASP A 386 10.08 -19.35 0.69
N LEU A 387 10.94 -19.43 -0.34
CA LEU A 387 10.92 -18.49 -1.47
C LEU A 387 9.60 -18.51 -2.25
N GLY A 388 8.98 -19.69 -2.40
CA GLY A 388 7.66 -19.81 -3.04
C GLY A 388 6.57 -19.06 -2.28
N ARG A 389 6.65 -19.02 -0.95
CA ARG A 389 5.72 -18.27 -0.10
C ARG A 389 5.88 -16.76 -0.31
N LEU A 390 7.12 -16.27 -0.43
CA LEU A 390 7.39 -14.85 -0.73
C LEU A 390 6.75 -14.41 -2.06
N GLN A 391 6.77 -15.28 -3.08
CA GLN A 391 6.16 -14.96 -4.37
C GLN A 391 4.64 -14.87 -4.32
N GLN A 392 4.00 -15.81 -3.62
CA GLN A 392 2.54 -15.79 -3.45
C GLN A 392 2.10 -14.50 -2.75
N TRP A 393 2.80 -14.12 -1.68
CA TRP A 393 2.54 -12.87 -0.98
C TRP A 393 2.74 -11.62 -1.86
N ARG A 394 3.80 -11.62 -2.67
CA ARG A 394 4.07 -10.52 -3.61
C ARG A 394 2.94 -10.34 -4.63
N ALA A 395 2.47 -11.43 -5.23
CA ALA A 395 1.41 -11.41 -6.24
C ALA A 395 0.13 -10.76 -5.72
N VAL A 396 -0.20 -11.01 -4.45
CA VAL A 396 -1.37 -10.40 -3.78
C VAL A 396 -1.14 -8.90 -3.50
N ILE A 397 0.03 -8.51 -2.99
CA ILE A 397 0.29 -7.10 -2.59
C ILE A 397 0.37 -6.13 -3.77
N LEU A 398 0.90 -6.57 -4.91
CA LEU A 398 1.12 -5.69 -6.08
C LEU A 398 -0.02 -5.71 -7.10
N SER A 399 -1.13 -6.41 -6.79
CA SER A 399 -2.30 -6.50 -7.65
C SER A 399 -3.18 -5.26 -7.51
N THR A 400 -3.67 -4.72 -8.64
CA THR A 400 -4.71 -3.67 -8.65
C THR A 400 -6.13 -4.22 -8.56
N ASP A 401 -6.28 -5.54 -8.68
CA ASP A 401 -7.58 -6.20 -8.87
C ASP A 401 -7.97 -7.06 -7.65
N VAL A 402 -7.14 -7.07 -6.61
CA VAL A 402 -7.36 -7.80 -5.37
C VAL A 402 -8.01 -6.89 -4.31
N PRO A 403 -9.05 -7.36 -3.59
CA PRO A 403 -9.66 -6.59 -2.51
C PRO A 403 -8.66 -6.20 -1.41
N VAL A 404 -8.85 -5.02 -0.81
CA VAL A 404 -7.96 -4.48 0.25
C VAL A 404 -7.82 -5.48 1.42
N THR A 405 -8.89 -6.18 1.77
CA THR A 405 -8.91 -7.20 2.84
C THR A 405 -7.97 -8.38 2.59
N GLN A 406 -7.78 -8.80 1.35
CA GLN A 406 -6.85 -9.88 1.03
C GLN A 406 -5.38 -9.39 1.11
N THR A 407 -5.14 -8.11 0.77
CA THR A 407 -3.81 -7.52 0.91
C THR A 407 -3.40 -7.32 2.38
N SER A 408 -4.35 -7.08 3.31
CA SER A 408 -4.05 -6.90 4.74
C SER A 408 -3.67 -8.20 5.41
N THR A 409 -4.37 -9.31 5.14
CA THR A 409 -4.01 -10.64 5.63
C THR A 409 -2.61 -11.05 5.21
N VAL A 410 -2.27 -10.87 3.93
CA VAL A 410 -0.93 -11.18 3.42
C VAL A 410 0.14 -10.31 4.08
N LYS A 411 -0.13 -9.03 4.34
CA LYS A 411 0.80 -8.16 5.09
C LYS A 411 1.06 -8.69 6.51
N SER A 412 0.02 -9.18 7.20
CA SER A 412 0.15 -9.79 8.53
C SER A 412 0.96 -11.08 8.52
N ASP A 413 0.78 -11.93 7.51
CA ASP A 413 1.54 -13.16 7.32
C ASP A 413 3.03 -12.90 7.09
N ILE A 414 3.35 -11.94 6.22
CA ILE A 414 4.73 -11.52 5.97
C ILE A 414 5.35 -10.98 7.27
N ALA A 415 4.60 -10.17 8.03
CA ALA A 415 5.06 -9.62 9.29
C ALA A 415 5.33 -10.72 10.33
N ALA A 416 4.46 -11.73 10.43
CA ALA A 416 4.67 -12.88 11.32
C ALA A 416 5.93 -13.67 10.93
N TYR A 417 6.13 -13.91 9.64
CA TYR A 417 7.31 -14.62 9.13
C TYR A 417 8.61 -13.90 9.45
N PHE A 418 8.71 -12.60 9.14
CA PHE A 418 9.93 -11.85 9.42
C PHE A 418 10.18 -11.66 10.93
N ARG A 419 9.14 -11.64 11.76
CA ARG A 419 9.32 -11.71 13.22
C ARG A 419 10.00 -13.02 13.64
N GLN A 420 9.48 -14.15 13.16
CA GLN A 420 10.06 -15.47 13.48
C GLN A 420 11.49 -15.62 12.93
N LEU A 421 11.75 -15.13 11.72
CA LEU A 421 13.08 -15.14 11.14
C LEU A 421 14.07 -14.33 11.98
N ALA A 422 13.64 -13.20 12.55
CA ALA A 422 14.50 -12.37 13.40
C ALA A 422 14.88 -13.10 14.69
N ASP A 423 13.91 -13.74 15.34
CA ASP A 423 14.15 -14.50 16.57
C ASP A 423 15.03 -15.74 16.31
N HIS A 424 14.96 -16.32 15.10
CA HIS A 424 15.88 -17.37 14.68
C HIS A 424 17.29 -16.82 14.45
N ARG A 425 17.45 -15.71 13.71
CA ARG A 425 18.77 -15.10 13.45
C ARG A 425 19.47 -14.54 14.68
N LEU A 426 18.73 -14.15 15.72
CA LEU A 426 19.33 -13.78 17.00
C LEU A 426 19.93 -14.98 17.74
N ARG A 427 19.34 -16.17 17.59
CA ARG A 427 19.87 -17.41 18.19
C ARG A 427 21.00 -18.01 17.35
N GLU A 428 20.85 -17.97 16.02
CA GLU A 428 21.78 -18.55 15.06
C GLU A 428 22.09 -17.53 13.94
N PRO A 429 23.03 -16.60 14.18
CA PRO A 429 23.40 -15.58 13.20
C PRO A 429 24.00 -16.19 11.94
N GLY A 430 23.54 -15.71 10.77
CA GLY A 430 24.12 -16.02 9.46
C GLY A 430 25.00 -14.89 8.92
N ASP A 431 25.70 -15.15 7.81
CA ASP A 431 26.35 -14.09 7.00
C ASP A 431 25.37 -13.55 5.94
N ASP A 432 24.28 -12.95 6.41
CA ASP A 432 23.21 -12.38 5.60
C ASP A 432 22.74 -11.02 6.15
N LEU A 433 22.09 -10.22 5.31
CA LEU A 433 21.59 -8.90 5.69
C LEU A 433 20.58 -9.00 6.84
N PHE A 434 19.76 -10.04 6.87
CA PHE A 434 18.69 -10.13 7.85
C PHE A 434 19.24 -10.36 9.26
N SER A 435 20.35 -11.09 9.40
CA SER A 435 21.09 -11.25 10.64
C SER A 435 21.62 -9.92 11.17
N GLU A 436 22.11 -9.03 10.30
CA GLU A 436 22.54 -7.69 10.69
C GLU A 436 21.38 -6.79 11.12
N LEU A 437 20.26 -6.84 10.40
CA LEU A 437 19.07 -6.07 10.75
C LEU A 437 18.45 -6.57 12.07
N ALA A 438 18.43 -7.89 12.30
CA ALA A 438 18.01 -8.47 13.58
C ALA A 438 18.93 -8.03 14.72
N ALA A 439 20.25 -8.03 14.50
CA ALA A 439 21.21 -7.53 15.50
C ALA A 439 21.05 -6.02 15.77
N ALA A 440 20.74 -5.21 14.75
CA ALA A 440 20.44 -3.80 14.92
C ALA A 440 19.16 -3.58 15.73
N GLU A 441 18.16 -4.44 15.54
CA GLU A 441 16.92 -4.41 16.31
C GLU A 441 17.16 -4.76 17.79
N ALA A 442 17.95 -5.81 18.08
CA ALA A 442 18.32 -6.17 19.44
C ALA A 442 19.12 -5.07 20.19
N ARG A 443 19.86 -4.22 19.46
CA ARG A 443 20.58 -3.06 20.05
C ARG A 443 19.70 -1.83 20.24
N GLY A 444 18.47 -1.83 19.73
CA GLY A 444 17.58 -0.67 19.73
C GLY A 444 17.86 0.36 18.62
N ASP A 445 18.76 0.07 17.68
CA ASP A 445 19.04 0.93 16.52
C ASP A 445 17.87 0.92 15.50
N LEU A 446 17.04 -0.13 15.58
CA LEU A 446 15.90 -0.42 14.73
C LEU A 446 14.76 -0.97 15.60
N SER A 447 13.52 -0.53 15.38
CA SER A 447 12.36 -1.15 16.02
C SER A 447 11.95 -2.41 15.26
N ARG A 448 11.25 -3.34 15.94
CA ARG A 448 10.68 -4.54 15.30
C ARG A 448 9.77 -4.20 14.12
N ALA A 449 9.01 -3.11 14.21
CA ALA A 449 8.13 -2.65 13.15
C ALA A 449 8.92 -2.14 11.93
N GLU A 450 10.01 -1.38 12.15
CA GLU A 450 10.89 -0.94 11.07
C GLU A 450 11.63 -2.11 10.42
N LEU A 451 12.11 -3.09 11.20
CA LEU A 451 12.70 -4.32 10.70
C LEU A 451 11.77 -5.03 9.71
N VAL A 452 10.56 -5.33 10.16
CA VAL A 452 9.53 -5.97 9.31
C VAL A 452 9.24 -5.12 8.07
N SER A 453 9.06 -3.81 8.22
CA SER A 453 8.76 -2.92 7.10
C SER A 453 9.88 -2.89 6.05
N LEU A 454 11.15 -2.84 6.49
CA LEU A 454 12.31 -2.91 5.60
C LEU A 454 12.35 -4.23 4.84
N SER A 455 12.14 -5.36 5.54
CA SER A 455 12.18 -6.69 4.92
C SER A 455 11.08 -6.89 3.90
N VAL A 456 9.85 -6.47 4.22
CA VAL A 456 8.71 -6.44 3.28
C VAL A 456 9.08 -5.62 2.03
N MET A 457 9.62 -4.41 2.21
CA MET A 457 9.97 -3.54 1.10
C MET A 457 11.10 -4.10 0.23
N ILE A 458 12.11 -4.75 0.81
CA ILE A 458 13.18 -5.39 0.05
C ILE A 458 12.61 -6.50 -0.84
N VAL A 459 11.77 -7.38 -0.28
CA VAL A 459 11.18 -8.49 -1.03
C VAL A 459 10.25 -7.99 -2.14
N LEU A 460 9.32 -7.08 -1.82
CA LEU A 460 8.34 -6.59 -2.80
C LEU A 460 9.01 -5.88 -3.98
N ASN A 461 10.00 -5.03 -3.72
CA ASN A 461 10.65 -4.24 -4.76
C ASN A 461 11.64 -5.06 -5.59
N ALA A 462 12.31 -6.05 -4.99
CA ALA A 462 13.40 -6.75 -5.66
C ALA A 462 12.94 -7.90 -6.57
N LEU A 463 11.81 -8.55 -6.26
CA LEU A 463 11.35 -9.70 -7.04
C LEU A 463 10.75 -9.29 -8.38
N ASP A 464 9.84 -8.31 -8.38
CA ASP A 464 9.06 -7.97 -9.56
C ASP A 464 9.86 -7.15 -10.57
N GLN A 465 10.58 -6.13 -10.05
CA GLN A 465 11.23 -5.15 -10.89
C GLN A 465 12.36 -5.77 -11.72
N VAL A 466 13.18 -6.63 -11.10
CA VAL A 466 14.30 -7.27 -11.80
C VAL A 466 13.81 -8.26 -12.85
N ARG A 467 12.80 -9.08 -12.51
CA ARG A 467 12.16 -9.99 -13.46
C ARG A 467 11.73 -9.24 -14.72
N ASN A 468 10.95 -8.18 -14.51
CA ASN A 468 10.34 -7.42 -15.61
C ASN A 468 11.39 -6.61 -16.38
N GLN A 469 12.42 -6.10 -15.70
CA GLN A 469 13.52 -5.40 -16.37
C GLN A 469 14.31 -6.34 -17.28
N CYS A 470 14.68 -7.54 -16.80
CA CYS A 470 15.44 -8.51 -17.60
C CYS A 470 14.66 -8.94 -18.85
N THR A 471 13.36 -9.28 -18.71
CA THR A 471 12.54 -9.65 -19.87
C THR A 471 12.33 -8.48 -20.82
N SER A 472 12.12 -7.26 -20.31
CA SER A 472 11.95 -6.07 -21.15
C SER A 472 13.23 -5.69 -21.90
N MET A 473 14.41 -5.88 -21.28
CA MET A 473 15.71 -5.67 -21.94
C MET A 473 15.92 -6.64 -23.11
N VAL A 474 15.62 -7.91 -22.91
CA VAL A 474 15.70 -8.91 -23.99
C VAL A 474 14.68 -8.61 -25.08
N TYR A 475 13.44 -8.28 -24.73
CA TYR A 475 12.43 -7.86 -25.70
C TYR A 475 12.88 -6.63 -26.50
N ALA A 476 13.41 -5.60 -25.85
CA ALA A 476 13.91 -4.39 -26.49
C ALA A 476 15.02 -4.71 -27.51
N LEU A 477 16.00 -5.54 -27.14
CA LEU A 477 17.08 -5.94 -28.06
C LEU A 477 16.55 -6.76 -29.24
N LEU A 478 15.65 -7.72 -29.00
CA LEU A 478 15.08 -8.56 -30.06
C LEU A 478 14.14 -7.80 -31.01
N THR A 479 13.63 -6.64 -30.60
CA THR A 479 12.79 -5.74 -31.42
C THR A 479 13.58 -4.59 -32.05
N HIS A 480 14.89 -4.49 -31.76
CA HIS A 480 15.84 -3.54 -32.35
C HIS A 480 17.06 -4.29 -32.89
N PRO A 481 16.91 -5.07 -33.98
CA PRO A 481 17.92 -6.00 -34.46
C PRO A 481 19.25 -5.33 -34.81
N GLU A 482 19.25 -4.05 -35.19
CA GLU A 482 20.46 -3.26 -35.43
C GLU A 482 21.27 -3.02 -34.15
N GLN A 483 20.61 -2.76 -33.02
CA GLN A 483 21.25 -2.58 -31.72
C GLN A 483 21.76 -3.92 -31.18
N LEU A 484 20.98 -5.00 -31.35
CA LEU A 484 21.41 -6.34 -30.99
C LEU A 484 22.64 -6.78 -31.80
N ALA A 485 22.64 -6.56 -33.11
CA ALA A 485 23.77 -6.89 -33.98
C ALA A 485 25.04 -6.12 -33.58
N ALA A 486 24.91 -4.82 -33.25
CA ALA A 486 26.03 -4.02 -32.75
C ALA A 486 26.60 -4.59 -31.44
N LEU A 487 25.73 -4.95 -30.48
CA LEU A 487 26.13 -5.54 -29.21
C LEU A 487 26.74 -6.95 -29.35
N GLN A 488 26.28 -7.74 -30.32
CA GLN A 488 26.89 -9.04 -30.65
C GLN A 488 28.27 -8.89 -31.30
N ALA A 489 28.44 -7.87 -32.15
CA ALA A 489 29.72 -7.56 -32.78
C ALA A 489 30.75 -7.01 -31.78
N ASP A 490 30.31 -6.23 -30.80
CA ASP A 490 31.15 -5.70 -29.72
C ASP A 490 30.51 -5.91 -28.34
N PRO A 491 30.79 -7.06 -27.67
CA PRO A 491 30.35 -7.31 -26.31
C PRO A 491 30.89 -6.30 -25.27
N GLY A 492 31.91 -5.50 -25.63
CA GLY A 492 32.40 -4.40 -24.81
C GLY A 492 31.36 -3.29 -24.58
N LEU A 493 30.32 -3.22 -25.42
CA LEU A 493 29.19 -2.31 -25.27
C LEU A 493 28.21 -2.71 -24.17
N LEU A 494 28.31 -3.92 -23.62
CA LEU A 494 27.30 -4.43 -22.68
C LEU A 494 27.08 -3.52 -21.44
N PRO A 495 28.12 -2.94 -20.81
CA PRO A 495 27.91 -2.02 -19.70
C PRO A 495 27.10 -0.77 -20.07
N SER A 496 27.39 -0.12 -21.22
CA SER A 496 26.63 1.05 -21.68
C SER A 496 25.23 0.67 -22.16
N ALA A 497 25.11 -0.50 -22.80
CA ALA A 497 23.83 -1.06 -23.24
C ALA A 497 22.85 -1.24 -22.07
N VAL A 498 23.32 -1.73 -20.91
CA VAL A 498 22.49 -1.85 -19.71
C VAL A 498 21.98 -0.49 -19.23
N GLU A 499 22.83 0.54 -19.22
CA GLU A 499 22.41 1.89 -18.80
C GLU A 499 21.44 2.54 -19.79
N GLU A 500 21.66 2.35 -21.10
CA GLU A 500 20.73 2.87 -22.11
C GLU A 500 19.38 2.13 -22.04
N LEU A 501 19.38 0.81 -21.88
CA LEU A 501 18.14 0.05 -21.75
C LEU A 501 17.37 0.44 -20.49
N LEU A 502 18.06 0.74 -19.38
CA LEU A 502 17.44 1.29 -18.18
C LEU A 502 16.78 2.65 -18.42
N ARG A 503 17.43 3.53 -19.20
CA ARG A 503 16.86 4.83 -19.62
C ARG A 503 15.64 4.66 -20.53
N PHE A 504 15.77 3.77 -21.51
CA PHE A 504 14.83 3.66 -22.62
C PHE A 504 13.54 2.96 -22.23
N ILE A 505 13.62 1.89 -21.45
CA ILE A 505 12.48 1.02 -21.13
C ILE A 505 11.58 1.70 -20.09
N PRO A 506 10.27 1.93 -20.39
CA PRO A 506 9.34 2.43 -19.39
C PRO A 506 8.94 1.33 -18.41
N GLN A 507 9.70 1.17 -17.33
CA GLN A 507 9.61 0.05 -16.40
C GLN A 507 8.36 0.04 -15.50
N ARG A 508 7.51 1.08 -15.59
CA ARG A 508 6.28 1.23 -14.81
C ARG A 508 5.21 1.99 -15.59
N CYS A 509 3.97 1.87 -15.14
CA CYS A 509 2.90 2.77 -15.55
C CYS A 509 2.98 4.05 -14.71
N GLY A 510 2.75 5.20 -15.34
CA GLY A 510 2.64 6.50 -14.68
C GLY A 510 3.83 6.88 -13.78
N VAL A 511 3.54 7.22 -12.53
CA VAL A 511 4.51 7.76 -11.56
C VAL A 511 4.66 6.88 -10.32
N GLY A 512 5.72 7.16 -9.55
CA GLY A 512 5.98 6.55 -8.26
C GLY A 512 5.17 7.19 -7.13
N MET A 513 5.70 7.14 -5.91
CA MET A 513 5.09 7.81 -4.78
C MET A 513 5.14 9.35 -4.94
N PRO A 514 4.23 10.12 -4.32
CA PRO A 514 4.28 11.59 -4.27
C PRO A 514 5.12 12.13 -3.11
N ARG A 515 5.38 13.43 -3.11
CA ARG A 515 5.90 14.21 -1.97
C ARG A 515 4.92 15.33 -1.64
N ILE A 516 5.04 15.92 -0.46
CA ILE A 516 4.30 17.13 -0.06
C ILE A 516 5.29 18.28 0.09
N ALA A 517 5.01 19.43 -0.52
CA ALA A 517 5.78 20.65 -0.29
C ALA A 517 5.55 21.16 1.14
N THR A 518 6.62 21.40 1.92
CA THR A 518 6.52 21.90 3.30
C THR A 518 6.35 23.41 3.39
N GLU A 519 6.76 24.11 2.34
CA GLU A 519 6.64 25.56 2.15
C GLU A 519 6.44 25.85 0.66
N ASP A 520 6.22 27.11 0.28
CA ASP A 520 6.14 27.50 -1.13
C ASP A 520 7.52 27.32 -1.80
N VAL A 521 7.59 26.49 -2.84
CA VAL A 521 8.84 26.20 -3.56
C VAL A 521 8.67 26.48 -5.05
N THR A 522 9.57 27.27 -5.64
CA THR A 522 9.55 27.54 -7.08
C THR A 522 10.41 26.53 -7.83
N VAL A 523 9.80 25.78 -8.74
CA VAL A 523 10.45 24.79 -9.62
C VAL A 523 10.17 25.18 -11.07
N GLY A 524 11.22 25.36 -11.88
CA GLY A 524 11.05 25.71 -13.29
C GLY A 524 10.26 27.01 -13.53
N GLY A 525 10.32 27.97 -12.60
CA GLY A 525 9.57 29.23 -12.66
C GLY A 525 8.13 29.14 -12.15
N VAL A 526 7.66 27.96 -11.74
CA VAL A 526 6.31 27.74 -11.19
C VAL A 526 6.40 27.55 -9.68
N THR A 527 5.64 28.33 -8.92
CA THR A 527 5.55 28.19 -7.46
C THR A 527 4.57 27.08 -7.10
N ILE A 528 5.08 26.04 -6.46
CA ILE A 528 4.33 24.96 -5.82
C ILE A 528 4.01 25.41 -4.38
N PRO A 529 2.73 25.57 -4.02
CA PRO A 529 2.33 25.98 -2.68
C PRO A 529 2.66 24.97 -1.58
N ALA A 530 2.87 25.47 -0.36
CA ALA A 530 2.96 24.65 0.84
C ALA A 530 1.70 23.77 1.01
N GLY A 531 1.91 22.48 1.29
CA GLY A 531 0.84 21.50 1.50
C GLY A 531 0.45 20.72 0.25
N ASP A 532 0.82 21.19 -0.94
CA ASP A 532 0.46 20.54 -2.20
C ASP A 532 1.29 19.27 -2.46
N ALA A 533 0.64 18.30 -3.11
CA ALA A 533 1.27 17.05 -3.51
C ALA A 533 2.03 17.22 -4.84
N VAL A 534 3.21 16.60 -4.92
CA VAL A 534 4.11 16.66 -6.07
C VAL A 534 4.57 15.26 -6.45
N TYR A 535 4.24 14.86 -7.67
CA TYR A 535 4.82 13.71 -8.36
C TYR A 535 5.99 14.13 -9.22
N VAL A 536 6.93 13.19 -9.38
CA VAL A 536 8.00 13.30 -10.37
C VAL A 536 7.90 12.12 -11.33
N SER A 537 8.14 12.36 -12.62
CA SER A 537 8.22 11.30 -13.62
C SER A 537 9.68 11.09 -14.05
N TYR A 538 10.30 10.06 -13.49
CA TYR A 538 11.62 9.62 -13.95
C TYR A 538 11.57 9.12 -15.40
N LEU A 539 10.45 8.52 -15.82
CA LEU A 539 10.25 8.08 -17.20
C LEU A 539 10.30 9.26 -18.18
N ALA A 540 9.62 10.35 -17.84
CA ALA A 540 9.62 11.55 -18.67
C ALA A 540 10.99 12.23 -18.68
N ALA A 541 11.65 12.30 -17.52
CA ALA A 541 13.01 12.85 -17.41
C ALA A 541 14.02 12.07 -18.27
N ASP A 542 13.92 10.74 -18.32
CA ASP A 542 14.76 9.89 -19.17
C ASP A 542 14.43 10.02 -20.67
N ARG A 543 13.36 10.75 -21.02
CA ARG A 543 13.01 11.14 -22.38
C ARG A 543 13.12 12.66 -22.64
N ASP A 544 13.79 13.39 -21.74
CA ASP A 544 13.93 14.86 -21.86
C ASP A 544 14.86 15.23 -23.03
N PRO A 545 14.36 15.92 -24.08
CA PRO A 545 15.18 16.33 -25.22
C PRO A 545 16.21 17.42 -24.88
N ALA A 546 16.10 18.08 -23.72
CA ALA A 546 17.12 19.02 -23.25
C ALA A 546 18.39 18.32 -22.74
N VAL A 547 18.31 17.01 -22.45
CA VAL A 547 19.42 16.21 -21.91
C VAL A 547 19.86 15.11 -22.87
N PHE A 548 18.91 14.41 -23.49
CA PHE A 548 19.21 13.27 -24.36
C PHE A 548 18.90 13.61 -25.81
N THR A 549 19.90 13.47 -26.69
CA THR A 549 19.68 13.71 -28.13
C THR A 549 18.86 12.57 -28.73
N HIS A 550 17.79 12.89 -29.46
CA HIS A 550 16.82 11.89 -29.96
C HIS A 550 16.39 10.91 -28.85
N PRO A 551 15.72 11.40 -27.78
CA PRO A 551 15.50 10.64 -26.55
C PRO A 551 14.67 9.37 -26.76
N ASP A 552 13.85 9.34 -27.81
CA ASP A 552 12.97 8.24 -28.15
C ASP A 552 13.64 7.15 -29.00
N ARG A 553 14.92 7.29 -29.33
CA ARG A 553 15.71 6.27 -30.03
C ARG A 553 16.57 5.49 -29.02
N LEU A 554 16.53 4.16 -29.14
CA LEU A 554 17.45 3.27 -28.44
C LEU A 554 18.84 3.36 -29.09
N ASP A 555 19.84 3.75 -28.31
CA ASP A 555 21.24 3.83 -28.75
C ASP A 555 22.19 3.31 -27.67
N LEU A 556 22.68 2.08 -27.84
CA LEU A 556 23.53 1.42 -26.84
C LEU A 556 24.90 2.11 -26.64
N THR A 557 25.24 3.08 -27.48
CA THR A 557 26.48 3.87 -27.41
C THR A 557 26.32 5.23 -26.73
N ARG A 558 25.11 5.54 -26.22
CA ARG A 558 24.78 6.81 -25.55
C ARG A 558 25.71 7.12 -24.36
N THR A 559 26.13 8.39 -24.22
CA THR A 559 27.08 8.83 -23.17
C THR A 559 26.73 10.16 -22.49
N GLU A 560 25.63 10.83 -22.86
CA GLU A 560 25.31 12.20 -22.45
C GLU A 560 25.17 12.38 -20.94
N ALA A 561 24.17 11.74 -20.33
CA ALA A 561 23.86 11.89 -18.91
C ALA A 561 23.45 10.55 -18.29
N PRO A 562 23.61 10.37 -16.96
CA PRO A 562 23.08 9.20 -16.27
C PRO A 562 21.55 9.15 -16.33
N ASN A 563 20.98 7.96 -16.54
CA ASN A 563 19.54 7.73 -16.44
C ASN A 563 19.03 7.91 -15.00
N LEU A 564 17.72 8.14 -14.86
CA LEU A 564 17.00 8.26 -13.59
C LEU A 564 16.10 7.03 -13.32
N ALA A 565 16.33 5.90 -13.99
CA ALA A 565 15.55 4.67 -13.82
C ALA A 565 15.51 4.18 -12.36
N PHE A 566 16.57 4.48 -11.58
CA PHE A 566 16.70 4.16 -10.16
C PHE A 566 16.34 5.33 -9.22
N GLY A 567 15.76 6.40 -9.76
CA GLY A 567 15.45 7.63 -9.05
C GLY A 567 16.67 8.51 -8.79
N HIS A 568 16.49 9.52 -7.94
CA HIS A 568 17.55 10.46 -7.55
C HIS A 568 17.36 10.95 -6.10
N GLY A 569 18.40 11.55 -5.52
CA GLY A 569 18.38 12.13 -4.18
C GLY A 569 18.43 11.08 -3.05
N PRO A 570 18.02 11.45 -1.82
CA PRO A 570 18.07 10.57 -0.65
C PRO A 570 17.39 9.21 -0.87
N HIS A 571 16.32 9.16 -1.67
CA HIS A 571 15.57 7.94 -1.95
C HIS A 571 16.05 7.16 -3.20
N TYR A 572 17.25 7.42 -3.71
CA TYR A 572 17.85 6.61 -4.79
C TYR A 572 17.74 5.10 -4.50
N CYS A 573 17.54 4.26 -5.51
CA CYS A 573 17.33 2.83 -5.27
C CYS A 573 18.52 2.16 -4.56
N LEU A 574 18.27 1.54 -3.41
CA LEU A 574 19.29 0.78 -2.66
C LEU A 574 19.77 -0.46 -3.43
N GLY A 575 18.88 -1.06 -4.24
CA GLY A 575 19.18 -2.26 -5.03
C GLY A 575 19.84 -1.98 -6.38
N ALA A 576 20.13 -0.72 -6.73
CA ALA A 576 20.52 -0.36 -8.09
C ALA A 576 21.76 -1.11 -8.61
N ALA A 577 22.78 -1.31 -7.76
CA ALA A 577 23.97 -2.08 -8.12
C ALA A 577 23.65 -3.55 -8.36
N LEU A 578 22.78 -4.15 -7.53
CA LEU A 578 22.38 -5.55 -7.64
C LEU A 578 21.48 -5.80 -8.86
N THR A 579 20.61 -4.86 -9.20
CA THR A 579 19.82 -4.92 -10.44
C THR A 579 20.74 -4.89 -11.67
N ARG A 580 21.72 -3.97 -11.72
CA ARG A 580 22.70 -3.91 -12.82
C ARG A 580 23.47 -5.21 -12.98
N ILE A 581 23.94 -5.80 -11.87
CA ILE A 581 24.64 -7.10 -11.87
C ILE A 581 23.75 -8.19 -12.48
N GLN A 582 22.49 -8.28 -12.06
CA GLN A 582 21.55 -9.29 -12.58
C GLN A 582 21.24 -9.09 -14.06
N CYS A 583 20.91 -7.87 -14.48
CA CYS A 583 20.64 -7.55 -15.88
C CYS A 583 21.85 -7.84 -16.77
N HIS A 584 23.05 -7.40 -16.35
CA HIS A 584 24.30 -7.68 -17.07
C HIS A 584 24.56 -9.19 -17.19
N ALA A 585 24.42 -9.95 -16.11
CA ALA A 585 24.62 -11.40 -16.12
C ALA A 585 23.65 -12.10 -17.08
N VAL A 586 22.36 -11.74 -17.05
CA VAL A 586 21.34 -12.30 -17.96
C VAL A 586 21.70 -12.02 -19.41
N LEU A 587 21.94 -10.75 -19.76
CA LEU A 587 22.25 -10.36 -21.14
C LEU A 587 23.56 -10.98 -21.63
N SER A 588 24.63 -10.92 -20.83
CA SER A 588 25.94 -11.50 -21.17
C SER A 588 25.84 -13.01 -21.46
N THR A 589 25.13 -13.75 -20.61
CA THR A 589 25.01 -15.20 -20.74
C THR A 589 24.14 -15.59 -21.92
N LEU A 590 23.02 -14.89 -22.15
CA LEU A 590 22.17 -15.14 -23.32
C LEU A 590 22.91 -14.85 -24.63
N LEU A 591 23.61 -13.71 -24.74
CA LEU A 591 24.38 -13.35 -25.94
C LEU A 591 25.50 -14.37 -26.23
N ARG A 592 26.17 -14.88 -25.18
CA ARG A 592 27.23 -15.87 -25.32
C ARG A 592 26.70 -17.26 -25.72
N LYS A 593 25.63 -17.73 -25.09
CA LYS A 593 25.14 -19.11 -25.26
C LYS A 593 24.12 -19.27 -26.39
N ALA A 594 23.36 -18.23 -26.69
CA ALA A 594 22.29 -18.24 -27.69
C ALA A 594 22.48 -17.11 -28.71
N PRO A 595 23.50 -17.15 -29.57
CA PRO A 595 23.73 -16.10 -30.57
C PRO A 595 22.57 -15.98 -31.60
N GLY A 596 21.81 -17.05 -31.82
CA GLY A 596 20.61 -17.09 -32.68
C GLY A 596 19.29 -16.76 -31.97
N LEU A 597 19.34 -16.19 -30.77
CA LEU A 597 18.17 -15.89 -29.95
C LEU A 597 17.19 -14.97 -30.69
N ARG A 598 15.91 -15.35 -30.69
CA ARG A 598 14.80 -14.63 -31.33
C ARG A 598 13.52 -14.86 -30.55
N LEU A 599 12.54 -13.96 -30.72
CA LEU A 599 11.18 -14.21 -30.24
C LEU A 599 10.61 -15.43 -30.98
N ALA A 600 9.94 -16.32 -30.25
CA ALA A 600 9.25 -17.47 -30.84
C ALA A 600 7.87 -17.13 -31.39
N VAL A 601 7.40 -15.92 -31.13
CA VAL A 601 6.12 -15.35 -31.60
C VAL A 601 6.39 -13.95 -32.16
N PRO A 602 5.51 -13.42 -33.03
CA PRO A 602 5.57 -12.02 -33.42
C PRO A 602 5.56 -11.07 -32.20
N PRO A 603 6.26 -9.91 -32.24
CA PRO A 603 6.33 -8.98 -31.11
C PRO A 603 4.98 -8.55 -30.53
N GLU A 604 3.95 -8.45 -31.37
CA GLU A 604 2.57 -8.09 -31.04
C GLU A 604 1.80 -9.18 -30.28
N GLU A 605 2.25 -10.43 -30.35
CA GLU A 605 1.65 -11.57 -29.63
C GLU A 605 2.28 -11.77 -28.24
N VAL A 606 3.35 -11.03 -27.91
CA VAL A 606 3.95 -11.06 -26.57
C VAL A 606 2.95 -10.51 -25.56
N ARG A 607 2.56 -11.33 -24.59
CA ARG A 607 1.62 -10.93 -23.54
C ARG A 607 2.34 -10.07 -22.51
N TRP A 608 1.78 -8.90 -22.23
CA TRP A 608 2.28 -7.97 -21.21
C TRP A 608 1.42 -8.01 -19.96
N ARG A 609 2.05 -7.85 -18.80
CA ARG A 609 1.33 -7.81 -17.53
C ARG A 609 0.32 -6.67 -17.51
N ARG A 610 -0.92 -6.99 -17.13
CA ARG A 610 -2.00 -6.03 -16.89
C ARG A 610 -2.40 -6.09 -15.40
N GLY A 611 -2.96 -5.00 -14.88
CA GLY A 611 -3.52 -4.94 -13.52
C GLY A 611 -2.43 -4.76 -12.45
N THR A 612 -1.32 -4.12 -12.82
CA THR A 612 -0.19 -3.86 -11.91
C THR A 612 0.52 -2.57 -12.31
N ILE A 613 1.24 -1.97 -11.35
CA ILE A 613 1.97 -0.71 -11.54
C ILE A 613 3.27 -0.87 -12.34
N ASN A 614 3.82 -2.09 -12.40
CA ASN A 614 5.09 -2.38 -13.07
C ASN A 614 4.84 -2.95 -14.46
N ARG A 615 5.61 -2.51 -15.45
CA ARG A 615 5.50 -2.97 -16.84
C ARG A 615 6.51 -4.07 -17.11
N GLY A 616 6.11 -5.06 -17.90
CA GLY A 616 6.98 -6.10 -18.41
C GLY A 616 6.20 -7.25 -19.04
N PRO A 617 6.87 -8.08 -19.87
CA PRO A 617 6.28 -9.30 -20.39
C PRO A 617 5.75 -10.22 -19.28
N GLU A 618 4.53 -10.70 -19.45
CA GLU A 618 3.98 -11.80 -18.66
C GLU A 618 4.74 -13.09 -18.98
N ALA A 619 4.91 -13.37 -20.27
CA ALA A 619 5.76 -14.42 -20.81
C ALA A 619 6.58 -13.84 -21.96
N LEU A 620 7.81 -14.30 -22.14
CA LEU A 620 8.67 -13.96 -23.27
C LEU A 620 9.17 -15.26 -23.93
N PRO A 621 8.38 -15.85 -24.84
CA PRO A 621 8.74 -17.08 -25.54
C PRO A 621 9.92 -16.84 -26.50
N LEU A 622 11.00 -17.59 -26.33
CA LEU A 622 12.23 -17.48 -27.12
C LEU A 622 12.54 -18.78 -27.86
N ALA A 623 13.18 -18.63 -29.02
CA ALA A 623 13.87 -19.69 -29.74
C ALA A 623 15.33 -19.28 -29.99
N TRP A 624 16.23 -20.23 -30.20
CA TRP A 624 17.67 -19.98 -30.44
C TRP A 624 18.22 -20.79 -31.61
#